data_AF-Q7MQ46-F1
#
_entry.id   AF-Q7MQ46-F1
#
_cell.length_a   1.000
_cell.length_b   1.000
_cell.length_c   1.000
_cell.angle_alpha   90.00
_cell.angle_beta   90.00
_cell.angle_gamma   90.00
#
_symmetry.space_group_name_H-M   'P 1'
#
loop_
_entity.id
_entity.type
_entity.pdbx_description
1 polymer ?
#
loop_
_entity_poly.entity_id
_entity_poly.type
_entity_poly.pdbx_seq_one_letter_code
_entity_poly.pdbx_strand_id
1 'polypeptide(L)' 'MLKTIQETVRASQAKVSEEEAVMLWPRIKAFSKEHQREPSLTASDPIEVRYAEVLAYIRKMKQQRMAKQEG' A
#
# COMPACT_ATOMS: atom_id res chain seq x y z
N MET A 1 -42.13 8.42 -6.92
CA MET A 1 -41.49 9.75 -6.77
C MET A 1 -40.10 9.54 -6.17
N LEU A 2 -39.08 9.98 -6.90
CA LEU A 2 -37.64 9.72 -6.70
C LEU A 2 -37.08 10.32 -5.40
N LYS A 3 -36.29 9.54 -4.65
CA LYS A 3 -35.17 10.01 -3.82
C LYS A 3 -34.10 8.90 -3.81
N THR A 4 -33.35 8.76 -4.90
CA THR A 4 -32.00 9.33 -5.03
C THR A 4 -31.01 8.70 -4.05
N ILE A 5 -30.34 7.66 -4.52
CA ILE A 5 -28.90 7.39 -4.34
C ILE A 5 -28.35 7.75 -2.95
N GLN A 6 -28.45 6.83 -1.99
CA GLN A 6 -27.51 6.79 -0.86
C GLN A 6 -26.88 5.39 -0.70
N GLU A 7 -26.77 4.66 -1.81
CA GLU A 7 -26.01 3.41 -1.89
C GLU A 7 -24.61 3.67 -2.48
N THR A 8 -23.77 4.49 -1.84
CA THR A 8 -22.33 4.52 -2.18
C THR A 8 -21.46 4.96 -1.00
N VAL A 9 -21.72 4.46 0.20
CA VAL A 9 -20.72 4.52 1.30
C VAL A 9 -20.28 3.10 1.64
N ARG A 10 -19.88 2.34 0.62
CA ARG A 10 -19.25 1.03 0.76
C ARG A 10 -18.00 0.94 -0.11
N ALA A 11 -16.94 1.66 0.27
CA ALA A 11 -15.58 1.33 -0.19
C ALA A 11 -14.47 2.00 0.64
N SER A 12 -14.64 2.27 1.94
CA SER A 12 -13.49 2.52 2.82
C SER A 12 -12.75 1.21 3.13
N GLN A 13 -12.52 0.37 2.14
CA GLN A 13 -11.43 -0.58 2.20
C GLN A 13 -10.21 0.22 1.79
N ALA A 14 -9.42 0.63 2.78
CA ALA A 14 -8.08 1.21 2.62
C ALA A 14 -7.11 0.19 2.02
N LYS A 15 -7.47 -0.43 0.88
CA LYS A 15 -6.57 -1.18 0.02
C LYS A 15 -5.56 -0.15 -0.46
N VAL A 16 -4.30 -0.38 -0.15
CA VAL A 16 -3.20 0.36 -0.78
C VAL A 16 -3.42 0.26 -2.30
N SER A 17 -3.75 1.38 -2.93
CA SER A 17 -3.89 1.47 -4.38
C SER A 17 -2.52 1.56 -5.02
N GLU A 18 -2.39 1.08 -6.26
CA GLU A 18 -1.14 1.22 -7.03
C GLU A 18 -0.74 2.70 -7.16
N GLU A 19 -1.70 3.61 -7.32
CA GLU A 19 -1.47 5.06 -7.35
C GLU A 19 -0.80 5.56 -6.06
N GLU A 20 -1.33 5.15 -4.90
CA GLU A 20 -0.76 5.50 -3.61
C GLU A 20 0.63 4.88 -3.43
N ALA A 21 0.84 3.65 -3.92
CA ALA A 21 2.12 2.98 -3.89
C ALA A 21 3.19 3.71 -4.72
N VAL A 22 2.84 4.18 -5.92
CA VAL A 22 3.73 4.96 -6.79
C VAL A 22 4.07 6.31 -6.15
N MET A 23 3.09 7.00 -5.57
CA MET A 23 3.31 8.28 -4.90
C MET A 23 4.17 8.15 -3.62
N LEU A 24 3.96 7.08 -2.84
CA LEU A 24 4.70 6.86 -1.60
C LEU A 24 6.06 6.20 -1.82
N TRP A 25 6.31 5.54 -2.95
CA TRP A 25 7.60 4.92 -3.28
C TRP A 25 8.83 5.82 -3.09
N PRO A 26 8.88 7.05 -3.63
CA PRO A 26 10.02 7.95 -3.39
C PRO A 26 10.16 8.33 -1.91
N ARG A 27 9.05 8.43 -1.16
CA ARG A 27 9.07 8.72 0.28
C ARG A 27 9.59 7.53 1.09
N ILE A 28 9.17 6.31 0.74
CA ILE A 28 9.68 5.06 1.33
C ILE A 28 11.18 4.94 1.11
N LYS A 29 11.66 5.26 -0.10
CA LYS A 29 13.10 5.30 -0.41
C LYS A 29 13.85 6.35 0.39
N ALA A 30 13.29 7.56 0.53
CA ALA A 30 13.88 8.62 1.34
C ALA A 30 13.96 8.20 2.82
N PHE A 31 12.85 7.68 3.38
CA PHE A 31 12.78 7.13 4.73
C PHE A 31 13.83 6.04 4.93
N SER A 32 13.96 5.10 3.99
CA SER A 32 14.93 4.02 4.10
C SER A 32 16.36 4.50 4.00
N LYS A 33 16.64 5.54 3.22
CA LYS A 33 17.97 6.18 3.16
C LYS A 33 18.30 6.94 4.45
N GLU A 34 17.32 7.61 5.04
CA GLU A 34 17.47 8.42 6.24
C GLU A 34 17.60 7.56 7.50
N HIS A 35 16.72 6.58 7.67
CA HIS A 35 16.72 5.68 8.82
C HIS A 35 17.61 4.44 8.62
N GLN A 36 18.17 4.27 7.43
CA GLN A 36 19.02 3.14 7.04
C GLN A 36 18.37 1.76 7.27
N ARG A 37 17.04 1.72 7.30
CA ARG A 37 16.20 0.53 7.54
C ARG A 37 14.95 0.60 6.68
N GLU A 38 14.31 -0.55 6.44
CA GLU A 38 13.02 -0.57 5.76
C GLU A 38 11.89 -0.22 6.75
N PRO A 39 10.80 0.42 6.28
CA PRO A 39 9.63 0.66 7.13
C PRO A 39 9.03 -0.68 7.59
N SER A 40 8.63 -0.75 8.86
CA SER A 40 8.06 -1.94 9.48
C SER A 40 6.55 -1.83 9.72
N LEU A 41 5.82 -2.91 9.44
CA LEU A 41 4.38 -3.03 9.75
C LEU A 41 4.10 -3.04 11.27
N THR A 42 5.13 -3.33 12.06
CA THR A 42 5.08 -3.36 13.52
C THR A 42 5.62 -2.07 14.15
N ALA A 43 5.83 -1.02 13.35
CA ALA A 43 6.27 0.26 13.86
C ALA A 43 5.17 0.92 14.69
N SER A 44 5.57 1.74 15.67
CA SER A 44 4.62 2.54 16.44
C SER A 44 4.08 3.73 15.63
N ASP A 45 4.84 4.18 14.63
CA ASP A 45 4.46 5.28 13.76
C ASP A 45 3.45 4.84 12.69
N PRO A 46 2.25 5.45 12.62
CA PRO A 46 1.24 5.07 11.64
C PRO A 46 1.68 5.34 10.19
N ILE A 47 2.53 6.35 9.99
CA ILE A 47 3.13 6.66 8.69
C ILE A 47 4.13 5.57 8.27
N GLU A 48 4.95 5.08 9.21
CA GLU A 48 5.90 4.01 8.94
C GLU A 48 5.17 2.70 8.63
N VAL A 49 4.13 2.36 9.39
CA VAL A 49 3.28 1.19 9.10
C VAL A 49 2.70 1.31 7.70
N ARG A 50 2.20 2.49 7.30
CA ARG A 50 1.66 2.71 5.95
C ARG A 50 2.70 2.48 4.86
N TYR A 51 3.92 2.97 5.06
CA TYR A 51 5.04 2.75 4.16
C TYR A 51 5.40 1.26 4.03
N ALA A 52 5.33 0.53 5.13
CA ALA A 52 5.56 -0.91 5.15
C ALA A 52 4.44 -1.68 4.45
N GLU A 53 3.17 -1.27 4.60
CA GLU A 53 2.03 -1.86 3.88
C GLU A 53 2.19 -1.72 2.37
N VAL A 54 2.57 -0.52 1.92
CA VAL A 54 2.83 -0.23 0.51
C VAL A 54 3.98 -1.07 -0.03
N LEU A 55 5.10 -1.13 0.70
CA LEU A 55 6.26 -1.91 0.32
C LEU A 55 5.92 -3.41 0.23
N ALA A 56 5.18 -3.93 1.20
CA ALA A 56 4.71 -5.32 1.22
C ALA A 56 3.76 -5.62 0.05
N TYR A 57 2.86 -4.68 -0.29
CA TYR A 57 1.96 -4.81 -1.44
C TYR A 57 2.72 -4.95 -2.76
N ILE A 58 3.70 -4.07 -3.01
CA ILE A 58 4.54 -4.11 -4.22
C ILE A 58 5.33 -5.43 -4.28
N ARG A 59 5.94 -5.85 -3.16
CA ARG A 59 6.67 -7.13 -3.06
C ARG A 59 5.78 -8.33 -3.36
N LYS A 60 4.56 -8.36 -2.79
CA LYS A 60 3.59 -9.43 -3.00
C LYS A 60 3.16 -9.52 -4.47
N MET A 61 2.87 -8.38 -5.11
CA MET A 61 2.54 -8.34 -6.54
C MET A 61 3.67 -8.90 -7.41
N LYS A 62 4.93 -8.58 -7.10
CA LYS A 62 6.09 -9.12 -7.81
C LYS A 62 6.23 -10.63 -7.61
N GLN A 63 6.09 -11.12 -6.36
CA GLN A 63 6.14 -12.55 -6.05
C GLN A 63 5.03 -13.33 -6.75
N GLN A 64 3.80 -12.80 -6.77
CA GLN A 64 2.67 -13.42 -7.46
C GLN A 64 2.89 -13.53 -8.97
N ARG A 65 3.49 -12.50 -9.61
CA ARG A 65 3.82 -12.55 -11.05
C ARG A 65 4.87 -13.62 -11.37
N MET A 66 5.88 -13.79 -10.51
CA MET A 66 6.91 -14.83 -10.68
C MET A 66 6.30 -16.23 -10.48
N ALA A 67 5.54 -16.43 -9.40
CA ALA A 67 4.91 -17.72 -9.10
C ALA A 67 3.89 -18.17 -10.18
N LYS A 68 3.29 -17.23 -10.92
CA LYS A 68 2.35 -17.54 -12.02
C LYS A 68 3.03 -17.86 -13.35
N GLN A 69 4.34 -17.68 -13.45
CA GLN A 69 5.12 -17.91 -14.68
C GLN A 69 5.86 -19.26 -14.66
N GLU A 70 5.85 -19.95 -13.52
CA GLU A 70 6.52 -21.25 -13.30
C GLU A 70 5.54 -22.45 -13.27
N GLY A 71 4.32 -22.31 -13.80
CA GLY A 71 3.35 -23.40 -13.95
C GLY A 71 2.71 -23.41 -15.32
#